data_AF-A0A6A4NN00-F1
#
_entry.id   AF-A0A6A4NN00-F1
#
_cell.length_a   1.000
_cell.length_b   1.000
_cell.length_c   1.000
_cell.angle_alpha   90.00
_cell.angle_beta   90.00
_cell.angle_gamma   90.00
#
_symmetry.space_group_name_H-M   'P 1'
#
loop_
_entity.id
_entity.type
_entity.pdbx_description
1 polymer ?
#
loop_
_entity_poly.entity_id
_entity_poly.type
_entity_poly.pdbx_seq_one_letter_code
_entity_poly.pdbx_strand_id
1 'polypeptide(L)'
;MDSNPRTDVIGKIFRNPKVIDEFLGAGEYENLALPSGGFGLGFKRFSSMEGSSIAFGHSGMGGSTGFCDVTHKFAIAVTLNKMSFGGVTGKIVQLVCSELNIPVPDDFLRFAVKQSGLHVQLNMGRPLIN
;
A
#
# COMPACT_ATOMS: atom_id res chain seq x y z
N MET A 1 31.18 -33.39 10.31
CA MET A 1 30.63 -32.02 10.22
C MET A 1 30.10 -31.87 8.82
N ASP A 2 28.83 -31.51 8.70
CA ASP A 2 28.20 -30.79 7.58
C ASP A 2 26.68 -30.78 7.83
N SER A 3 26.27 -29.99 8.81
CA SER A 3 24.86 -29.65 9.03
C SER A 3 24.47 -28.61 8.00
N ASN A 4 23.88 -29.03 6.88
CA ASN A 4 23.29 -28.13 5.88
C ASN A 4 21.79 -27.95 6.18
N PRO A 5 21.33 -26.82 6.75
CA PRO A 5 19.91 -26.57 6.95
C PRO A 5 19.34 -25.97 5.67
N ARG A 6 19.27 -26.78 4.61
CA ARG A 6 18.45 -26.48 3.43
C ARG A 6 17.39 -27.57 3.27
N THR A 7 16.65 -27.82 4.33
CA THR A 7 15.34 -28.45 4.23
C THR A 7 14.36 -27.39 3.78
N ASP A 8 14.29 -27.24 2.47
CA ASP A 8 13.07 -27.02 1.70
C ASP A 8 11.80 -26.82 2.56
N VAL A 9 11.43 -25.56 2.82
CA VAL A 9 10.13 -25.23 3.39
C VAL A 9 9.11 -25.35 2.26
N ILE A 10 8.82 -26.58 1.80
CA ILE A 10 7.63 -26.86 0.98
C ILE A 10 6.40 -26.76 1.90
N GLY A 11 6.05 -25.55 2.28
CA GLY A 11 4.88 -25.26 3.09
C GLY A 11 4.43 -23.84 2.83
N LYS A 12 3.12 -23.64 2.63
CA LYS A 12 2.58 -22.28 2.58
C LYS A 12 2.94 -21.56 3.88
N ILE A 13 3.43 -20.32 3.78
CA ILE A 13 3.71 -19.46 4.94
C ILE A 13 2.46 -19.33 5.81
N PHE A 14 1.30 -19.20 5.16
CA PHE A 14 0.00 -19.17 5.82
C PHE A 14 -0.77 -20.46 5.57
N ARG A 15 -1.28 -21.06 6.66
CA ARG A 15 -2.14 -22.24 6.61
C ARG A 15 -3.63 -21.89 6.53
N ASN A 16 -4.01 -20.69 6.97
CA ASN A 16 -5.39 -20.22 6.89
C ASN A 16 -5.71 -19.80 5.44
N PRO A 17 -6.67 -20.46 4.76
CA PRO A 17 -7.10 -20.05 3.41
C PRO A 17 -7.78 -18.67 3.40
N LYS A 18 -8.28 -18.19 4.55
CA LYS A 18 -8.93 -16.87 4.72
C LYS A 18 -7.99 -15.79 5.27
N VAL A 19 -6.67 -15.97 5.16
CA VAL A 19 -5.70 -14.99 5.69
C VAL A 19 -5.88 -13.58 5.10
N ILE A 20 -6.40 -13.48 3.87
CA ILE A 20 -6.71 -12.19 3.25
C ILE A 20 -7.88 -11.50 3.96
N ASP A 21 -8.89 -12.24 4.40
CA ASP A 21 -10.01 -11.71 5.18
C ASP A 21 -9.55 -11.21 6.55
N GLU A 22 -8.55 -11.82 7.17
CA GLU A 22 -7.92 -11.31 8.39
C GLU A 22 -7.29 -9.94 8.15
N PHE A 23 -6.44 -9.82 7.13
CA PHE A 23 -5.76 -8.56 6.82
C PHE A 23 -6.74 -7.44 6.43
N LEU A 24 -7.81 -7.80 5.73
CA LEU A 24 -8.87 -6.87 5.35
C LEU A 24 -9.90 -6.68 6.47
N GLY A 25 -9.90 -7.46 7.54
CA GLY A 25 -10.98 -7.45 8.54
C GLY A 25 -12.36 -7.65 7.91
N ALA A 26 -12.48 -8.66 7.04
CA ALA A 26 -13.69 -9.00 6.29
C ALA A 26 -14.25 -10.37 6.70
N GLY A 27 -15.43 -10.74 6.21
CA GLY A 27 -16.06 -12.02 6.52
C GLY A 27 -16.26 -12.19 8.04
N GLU A 28 -15.73 -13.28 8.60
CA GLU A 28 -15.84 -13.58 10.04
C GLU A 28 -15.10 -12.57 10.94
N TYR A 29 -14.20 -11.76 10.38
CA TYR A 29 -13.40 -10.77 11.10
C TYR A 29 -13.98 -9.35 11.04
N GLU A 30 -15.14 -9.15 10.40
CA GLU A 30 -15.74 -7.83 10.21
C GLU A 30 -15.97 -7.07 11.52
N ASN A 31 -16.35 -7.80 12.58
CA ASN A 31 -16.65 -7.24 13.90
C ASN A 31 -15.40 -6.93 14.72
N LEU A 32 -14.21 -7.28 14.23
CA LEU A 32 -12.92 -6.97 14.85
C LEU A 32 -12.26 -5.73 14.22
N ALA A 33 -12.85 -5.19 13.16
CA ALA A 33 -12.42 -3.96 12.51
C ALA A 33 -13.53 -2.90 12.61
N LEU A 34 -13.16 -1.63 12.41
CA LEU A 34 -14.17 -0.57 12.34
C LEU A 34 -15.03 -0.76 11.07
N PRO A 35 -16.38 -0.87 11.19
CA PRO A 35 -17.25 -0.95 10.02
C PRO A 35 -17.04 0.24 9.09
N SER A 36 -16.88 -0.04 7.79
CA SER A 36 -16.56 0.97 6.76
C SER A 36 -15.27 1.80 7.03
N GLY A 37 -14.42 1.34 7.95
CA GLY A 37 -13.14 1.98 8.25
C GLY A 37 -12.08 1.68 7.17
N GLY A 38 -11.05 2.52 7.12
CA GLY A 38 -9.92 2.34 6.20
C GLY A 38 -8.92 1.26 6.60
N PHE A 39 -9.18 0.47 7.64
CA PHE A 39 -8.26 -0.51 8.19
C PHE A 39 -8.95 -1.84 8.49
N GLY A 40 -8.27 -2.94 8.19
CA GLY A 40 -8.56 -4.28 8.71
C GLY A 40 -7.72 -4.58 9.95
N LEU A 41 -7.29 -5.83 10.14
CA LEU A 41 -6.50 -6.23 11.30
C LEU A 41 -5.01 -5.88 11.10
N GLY A 42 -4.64 -4.65 11.43
CA GLY A 42 -3.26 -4.16 11.37
C GLY A 42 -2.80 -3.62 10.02
N PHE A 43 -3.64 -3.72 8.99
CA PHE A 43 -3.35 -3.22 7.65
C PHE A 43 -4.37 -2.17 7.21
N LYS A 44 -3.88 -1.15 6.51
CA LYS A 44 -4.71 -0.22 5.78
C LYS A 44 -5.32 -0.93 4.57
N ARG A 45 -6.63 -0.76 4.36
CA ARG A 45 -7.36 -1.18 3.17
C ARG A 45 -7.12 -0.18 2.04
N PHE A 46 -6.92 -0.69 0.84
CA PHE A 46 -6.85 0.10 -0.38
C PHE A 46 -7.99 -0.30 -1.30
N SER A 47 -8.80 0.68 -1.69
CA SER A 47 -9.89 0.51 -2.65
C SER A 47 -9.44 0.86 -4.06
N SER A 48 -10.02 0.16 -5.03
CA SER A 48 -10.11 0.64 -6.41
C SER A 48 -11.36 1.51 -6.57
N MET A 49 -11.43 2.30 -7.65
CA MET A 49 -12.61 3.09 -8.03
C MET A 49 -13.91 2.27 -8.10
N GLU A 50 -13.84 0.96 -8.33
CA GLU A 50 -15.00 0.06 -8.39
C GLU A 50 -15.45 -0.42 -7.00
N GLY A 51 -14.83 0.06 -5.92
CA GLY A 51 -15.20 -0.23 -4.55
C GLY A 51 -14.73 -1.60 -4.02
N SER A 52 -14.12 -2.44 -4.86
CA SER A 52 -13.53 -3.70 -4.40
C SER A 52 -12.21 -3.43 -3.67
N SER A 53 -12.18 -3.74 -2.36
CA SER A 53 -10.99 -3.62 -1.51
C SER A 53 -10.31 -4.98 -1.38
N ILE A 54 -9.38 -5.25 -2.28
CA ILE A 54 -8.57 -6.47 -2.32
C ILE A 54 -7.08 -6.19 -2.07
N ALA A 55 -6.74 -4.91 -1.89
CA ALA A 55 -5.40 -4.47 -1.62
C ALA A 55 -5.26 -4.01 -0.16
N PHE A 56 -4.12 -4.34 0.44
CA PHE A 56 -3.82 -3.98 1.82
C PHE A 56 -2.34 -3.70 2.01
N GLY A 57 -2.02 -2.88 3.02
CA GLY A 57 -0.64 -2.47 3.30
C GLY A 57 -0.55 -1.37 4.35
N HIS A 58 0.46 -0.52 4.26
CA HIS A 58 0.63 0.63 5.15
C HIS A 58 1.54 1.71 4.54
N SER A 59 1.34 2.96 4.94
CA SER A 59 2.24 4.07 4.60
C SER A 59 3.04 4.52 5.82
N GLY A 60 4.29 4.90 5.62
CA GLY A 60 5.19 5.44 6.65
C GLY A 60 5.28 6.96 6.62
N MET A 61 5.63 7.55 7.77
CA MET A 61 5.69 9.01 7.98
C MET A 61 6.65 9.75 7.04
N GLY A 62 7.61 9.05 6.42
CA GLY A 62 8.56 9.61 5.44
C GLY A 62 8.08 9.61 3.99
N GLY A 63 6.85 9.13 3.73
CA GLY A 63 6.32 8.93 2.38
C GLY A 63 6.56 7.53 1.82
N SER A 64 7.23 6.65 2.56
CA SER A 64 7.31 5.24 2.18
C SER A 64 5.92 4.60 2.20
N THR A 65 5.71 3.60 1.35
CA THR A 65 4.46 2.85 1.29
C THR A 65 4.76 1.45 0.86
N GLY A 66 4.13 0.46 1.49
CA GLY A 66 4.06 -0.89 0.96
C GLY A 66 2.60 -1.34 0.88
N PHE A 67 2.22 -1.99 -0.22
CA PHE A 67 0.92 -2.68 -0.32
C PHE A 67 1.00 -3.83 -1.31
N CYS A 68 0.02 -4.71 -1.25
CA CYS A 68 -0.21 -5.74 -2.25
C CYS A 68 -1.66 -5.72 -2.73
N ASP A 69 -1.87 -6.11 -3.99
CA ASP A 69 -3.14 -6.36 -4.63
C ASP A 69 -3.21 -7.86 -4.93
N VAL A 70 -4.10 -8.56 -4.21
CA VAL A 70 -4.20 -10.01 -4.27
C VAL A 70 -4.77 -10.49 -5.61
N THR A 71 -5.70 -9.75 -6.21
CA THR A 71 -6.34 -10.15 -7.48
C THR A 71 -5.35 -10.09 -8.62
N HIS A 72 -4.51 -9.04 -8.64
CA HIS A 72 -3.48 -8.88 -9.68
C HIS A 72 -2.16 -9.58 -9.34
N LYS A 73 -2.07 -10.28 -8.20
CA LYS A 73 -0.85 -10.93 -7.69
C LYS A 73 0.35 -9.97 -7.67
N PHE A 74 0.08 -8.74 -7.28
CA PHE A 74 1.02 -7.64 -7.34
C PHE A 74 1.37 -7.17 -5.92
N ALA A 75 2.63 -6.84 -5.70
CA ALA A 75 3.08 -6.18 -4.48
C ALA A 75 4.15 -5.15 -4.81
N ILE A 76 4.11 -4.03 -4.10
CA ILE A 76 5.08 -2.95 -4.24
C ILE A 76 5.44 -2.38 -2.87
N ALA A 77 6.72 -2.08 -2.71
CA ALA A 77 7.22 -1.27 -1.61
C ALA A 77 8.05 -0.13 -2.20
N VAL A 78 7.68 1.10 -1.83
CA VAL A 78 8.40 2.33 -2.19
C VAL A 78 9.07 2.87 -0.95
N THR A 79 10.38 3.07 -1.02
CA THR A 79 11.19 3.74 -0.01
C THR A 79 11.80 4.99 -0.62
N LEU A 80 11.86 6.07 0.17
CA LEU A 80 12.39 7.36 -0.25
C LEU A 80 13.48 7.79 0.73
N ASN A 81 14.61 8.28 0.19
CA ASN A 81 15.72 8.78 1.01
C ASN A 81 15.50 10.23 1.48
N LYS A 82 14.49 10.91 0.94
CA LYS A 82 14.09 12.26 1.36
C LYS A 82 12.61 12.23 1.73
N MET A 83 12.29 12.77 2.90
CA MET A 83 10.92 12.86 3.40
C MET A 83 10.00 13.52 2.36
N SER A 84 8.89 12.86 2.05
CA SER A 84 7.86 13.33 1.12
C SER A 84 6.48 13.00 1.66
N PHE A 85 5.49 13.87 1.46
CA PHE A 85 4.11 13.65 1.88
C PHE A 85 3.28 12.91 0.81
N GLY A 86 3.84 11.86 0.22
CA GLY A 86 3.15 10.97 -0.72
C GLY A 86 3.17 11.40 -2.19
N GLY A 87 3.57 12.63 -2.53
CA GLY A 87 3.59 13.09 -3.93
C GLY A 87 4.53 12.29 -4.84
N VAL A 88 5.76 12.02 -4.39
CA VAL A 88 6.72 11.19 -5.16
C VAL A 88 6.26 9.74 -5.21
N THR A 89 5.81 9.20 -4.09
CA THR A 89 5.30 7.82 -3.96
C THR A 89 4.11 7.59 -4.87
N GLY A 90 3.15 8.51 -4.91
CA GLY A 90 1.98 8.43 -5.78
C GLY A 90 2.35 8.37 -7.26
N LYS A 91 3.34 9.17 -7.70
CA LYS A 91 3.85 9.11 -9.08
C LYS A 91 4.50 7.77 -9.41
N ILE A 92 5.28 7.20 -8.49
CA ILE A 92 5.90 5.88 -8.66
C ILE A 92 4.83 4.80 -8.77
N VAL A 93 3.86 4.79 -7.85
CA VAL A 93 2.76 3.82 -7.85
C VAL A 93 1.94 3.92 -9.15
N GLN A 94 1.60 5.12 -9.59
CA GLN A 94 0.88 5.33 -10.85
C GLN A 94 1.64 4.82 -12.06
N LEU A 95 2.93 5.13 -12.15
CA LEU A 95 3.78 4.64 -13.24
C LEU A 95 3.78 3.12 -13.27
N VAL A 96 4.09 2.46 -12.15
CA VAL A 96 4.17 1.00 -12.10
C VAL A 96 2.81 0.35 -12.41
N CYS A 97 1.72 0.85 -11.83
CA CYS A 97 0.38 0.33 -12.12
C CYS A 97 -0.01 0.50 -13.60
N SER A 98 0.34 1.64 -14.21
CA SER A 98 0.11 1.89 -15.64
C SER A 98 0.90 0.94 -16.54
N GLU A 99 2.19 0.75 -16.28
CA GLU A 99 3.05 -0.15 -17.08
C GLU A 99 2.64 -1.63 -16.94
N LEU A 100 2.05 -2.00 -15.80
CA LEU A 100 1.53 -3.35 -15.55
C LEU A 100 0.06 -3.52 -15.96
N ASN A 101 -0.60 -2.45 -16.42
CA ASN A 101 -2.02 -2.42 -16.75
C ASN A 101 -2.93 -2.94 -15.61
N ILE A 102 -2.68 -2.45 -14.38
CA ILE A 102 -3.47 -2.75 -13.18
C ILE A 102 -4.07 -1.47 -12.57
N PRO A 103 -5.16 -1.56 -11.80
CA PRO A 103 -5.78 -0.38 -11.17
C PRO A 103 -4.84 0.33 -10.19
N VAL A 104 -4.89 1.66 -10.19
CA VAL A 104 -4.20 2.49 -9.19
C VAL A 104 -5.12 2.64 -7.97
N PRO A 105 -4.67 2.37 -6.74
CA PRO A 105 -5.48 2.61 -5.56
C PRO A 105 -5.87 4.08 -5.38
N ASP A 106 -7.09 4.34 -4.90
CA ASP A 106 -7.67 5.69 -4.80
C ASP A 106 -6.79 6.66 -4.01
N ASP A 107 -6.11 6.14 -2.99
CA ASP A 107 -5.16 6.86 -2.16
C ASP A 107 -4.06 7.57 -2.96
N PHE A 108 -3.69 7.01 -4.11
CA PHE A 108 -2.63 7.54 -4.96
C PHE A 108 -3.17 8.38 -6.11
N LEU A 109 -4.45 8.27 -6.46
CA LEU A 109 -5.07 9.07 -7.53
C LEU A 109 -5.03 10.58 -7.23
N ARG A 110 -5.14 10.97 -5.96
CA ARG A 110 -5.04 12.39 -5.56
C ARG A 110 -3.68 13.04 -5.88
N PHE A 111 -2.64 12.22 -6.04
CA PHE A 111 -1.30 12.67 -6.40
C PHE A 111 -1.05 12.60 -7.92
N ALA A 112 -2.05 12.15 -8.69
CA ALA A 112 -2.04 12.25 -10.14
C ALA A 112 -2.11 13.73 -10.47
N VAL A 113 -0.97 14.28 -10.85
CA VAL A 113 -0.88 15.65 -11.34
C VAL A 113 -1.78 15.72 -12.57
N LYS A 114 -2.95 16.37 -12.48
CA LYS A 114 -3.48 17.08 -13.65
C LYS A 114 -2.34 17.99 -14.09
N GLN A 115 -1.87 17.87 -15.32
CA GLN A 115 -1.00 18.86 -15.97
C GLN A 115 -1.75 20.21 -16.15
N SER A 116 -2.47 20.69 -15.16
CA SER A 116 -2.97 22.05 -15.08
C SER A 116 -1.95 22.82 -14.25
N GLY A 117 -1.19 23.70 -14.91
CA GLY A 117 -0.04 24.41 -14.36
C GLY A 117 -0.34 25.36 -13.20
N LEU A 118 -0.61 24.81 -12.03
CA LEU A 118 -0.54 25.53 -10.76
C LEU A 118 0.28 24.71 -9.78
N HIS A 119 1.52 25.15 -9.61
CA HIS A 119 2.39 24.80 -8.51
C HIS A 119 1.71 25.23 -7.20
N VAL A 120 0.84 24.40 -6.63
CA VAL A 120 0.35 24.59 -5.26
C VAL A 120 1.49 24.21 -4.34
N GLN A 121 2.36 25.20 -4.13
CA GLN A 121 3.37 25.19 -3.10
C GLN A 121 2.61 25.23 -1.76
N LEU A 122 2.37 24.06 -1.17
CA LEU A 122 1.95 23.98 0.23
C LEU A 122 3.06 24.64 1.04
N ASN A 123 2.76 25.84 1.53
CA ASN A 123 3.67 26.70 2.25
C ASN A 123 3.93 26.09 3.64
N MET A 124 4.77 25.06 3.71
CA MET A 124 5.36 24.63 4.97
C MET A 124 6.55 25.55 5.22
N GLY A 125 6.47 26.28 6.33
CA GLY A 125 7.45 27.26 6.77
C GLY A 125 8.88 26.76 6.61
N ARG A 126 9.75 27.67 6.18
CA ARG A 126 11.20 27.43 6.06
C ARG A 126 11.70 26.70 7.32
N PRO A 127 12.55 25.66 7.19
CA PRO A 127 13.30 25.18 8.34
C PRO A 127 14.13 26.34 8.87
N LEU A 128 13.89 26.72 10.13
CA LEU A 128 14.80 27.58 10.88
C LEU A 128 16.02 26.72 11.20
N ILE A 129 17.02 26.79 10.33
CA ILE A 129 18.36 26.35 10.68
C ILE A 129 19.03 27.54 11.34
N ASN A 130 19.29 27.42 12.64
CA ASN A 130 20.39 28.10 13.32
C ASN A 130 20.93 27.15 14.39
#